data_AF-A0A955RDP8-F1
#
_entry.id   AF-A0A955RDP8-F1
#
_cell.length_a   1.000
_cell.length_b   1.000
_cell.length_c   1.000
_cell.angle_alpha   90.00
_cell.angle_beta   90.00
_cell.angle_gamma   90.00
#
_symmetry.space_group_name_H-M   'P 1'
#
loop_
_entity.id
_entity.type
_entity.pdbx_description
1 polymer ?
#
loop_
_entity_poly.entity_id
_entity_poly.type
_entity_poly.pdbx_seq_one_letter_code
_entity_poly.pdbx_strand_id
1 'polypeptide(L)'
;MPHPPLALVGAACRLPGGVVDLPSFTAHLRAGRDVIRPAPAWRGFDATYDPRPGALGRSCQIEGGWLDHLRDVDLAAFGLNPREATALDPQHRLLLE
;
A
#
# COMPACT_ATOMS: atom_id res chain seq x y z
N MET A 1 -17.69 -29.80 -18.90
CA MET A 1 -18.23 -30.03 -17.55
C MET A 1 -18.20 -28.71 -16.81
N PRO A 2 -19.26 -28.27 -16.12
CA PRO A 2 -19.21 -27.04 -15.32
C PRO A 2 -18.34 -27.29 -14.09
N HIS A 3 -17.49 -26.32 -13.78
CA HIS A 3 -16.61 -26.33 -12.62
C HIS A 3 -17.45 -26.01 -11.36
N PRO A 4 -17.17 -26.64 -10.21
CA PRO A 4 -17.82 -26.28 -8.96
C PRO A 4 -17.47 -24.82 -8.59
N PRO A 5 -18.39 -24.09 -7.92
CA PRO A 5 -18.16 -22.70 -7.55
C PRO A 5 -17.06 -22.59 -6.48
N LEU A 6 -16.27 -21.52 -6.55
CA LEU A 6 -15.27 -21.17 -5.54
C LEU A 6 -15.86 -20.17 -4.56
N ALA A 7 -15.74 -20.46 -3.26
CA ALA A 7 -16.23 -19.59 -2.20
C ALA A 7 -15.11 -18.71 -1.64
N LEU A 8 -15.39 -17.40 -1.53
CA LEU A 8 -14.57 -16.47 -0.76
C LEU A 8 -15.02 -16.53 0.71
N VAL A 9 -14.22 -17.16 1.57
CA VAL A 9 -14.55 -17.34 3.00
C VAL A 9 -13.88 -16.32 3.93
N GLY A 10 -12.98 -15.50 3.41
CA GLY A 10 -12.27 -14.46 4.16
C GLY A 10 -11.59 -13.46 3.23
N ALA A 11 -11.36 -12.25 3.75
CA ALA A 11 -10.62 -11.19 3.08
C ALA A 11 -9.99 -10.25 4.13
N ALA A 12 -8.88 -9.64 3.76
CA ALA A 12 -8.21 -8.60 4.54
C ALA A 12 -7.62 -7.59 3.55
N CYS A 13 -7.43 -6.34 3.99
CA CYS A 13 -6.80 -5.32 3.18
C CYS A 13 -6.14 -4.24 4.02
N ARG A 14 -5.05 -3.69 3.49
CA ARG A 14 -4.46 -2.43 3.92
C ARG A 14 -4.38 -1.52 2.70
N LEU A 15 -4.98 -0.34 2.79
CA LEU A 15 -5.16 0.57 1.66
C LEU A 15 -4.80 2.01 2.05
N PRO A 16 -4.55 2.90 1.06
CA PRO A 16 -4.27 4.30 1.33
C PRO A 16 -5.39 5.00 2.11
N GLY A 17 -5.06 6.09 2.80
CA GLY A 17 -6.02 6.87 3.59
C GLY A 17 -6.26 6.31 5.00
N GLY A 18 -5.31 5.56 5.55
CA GLY A 18 -5.42 4.97 6.89
C GLY A 18 -6.41 3.80 6.96
N VAL A 19 -6.68 3.13 5.83
CA VAL A 19 -7.49 1.92 5.79
C VAL A 19 -6.63 0.74 6.22
N VAL A 20 -6.94 0.16 7.38
CA VAL A 20 -6.19 -0.95 7.97
C VAL A 20 -6.99 -2.25 8.02
N ASP A 21 -8.25 -2.22 7.60
CA ASP A 21 -9.15 -3.38 7.63
C ASP A 21 -10.38 -3.20 6.70
N LEU A 22 -11.19 -4.25 6.56
CA LEU A 22 -12.42 -4.20 5.75
C LEU A 22 -13.49 -3.22 6.29
N PRO A 23 -13.71 -3.06 7.61
CA PRO A 23 -14.60 -2.03 8.15
C PRO A 23 -14.18 -0.61 7.76
N SER A 24 -12.90 -0.25 7.94
CA SER A 24 -12.37 1.07 7.58
C SER A 24 -12.39 1.31 6.08
N PHE A 25 -12.15 0.27 5.27
CA PHE A 25 -12.31 0.31 3.82
C PHE A 25 -13.76 0.61 3.42
N THR A 26 -14.70 -0.14 3.98
CA THR A 26 -16.14 0.03 3.71
C THR A 26 -16.60 1.43 4.10
N ALA A 27 -16.14 1.95 5.24
CA ALA A 27 -16.44 3.31 5.67
C ALA A 27 -15.88 4.36 4.70
N HIS A 28 -14.66 4.17 4.17
CA HIS A 28 -14.09 5.04 3.15
C HIS A 28 -14.89 5.06 1.85
N LEU A 29 -15.26 3.89 1.34
CA LEU A 29 -16.08 3.77 0.14
C LEU A 29 -17.43 4.45 0.30
N ARG A 30 -18.12 4.19 1.42
CA ARG A 30 -19.42 4.81 1.72
C ARG A 30 -19.34 6.33 1.84
N ALA A 31 -18.24 6.84 2.35
CA ALA A 31 -18.00 8.28 2.48
C ALA A 31 -17.50 8.93 1.18
N GLY A 32 -17.18 8.16 0.13
CA GLY A 32 -16.65 8.69 -1.14
C GLY A 32 -15.33 9.45 -0.97
N ARG A 33 -14.48 9.04 -0.01
CA ARG A 33 -13.24 9.77 0.32
C ARG A 33 -12.20 9.61 -0.77
N ASP A 34 -11.68 10.74 -1.25
CA ASP A 34 -10.43 10.79 -2.02
C ASP A 34 -9.25 10.74 -1.05
N VAL A 35 -8.35 9.79 -1.30
CA VAL A 35 -7.16 9.51 -0.48
C VAL A 35 -5.86 9.70 -1.27
N ILE A 36 -5.97 10.23 -2.49
CA ILE A 36 -4.82 10.61 -3.29
C ILE A 36 -4.15 11.84 -2.65
N ARG A 37 -2.84 11.74 -2.50
CA ARG A 37 -2.01 12.79 -1.90
C ARG A 37 -0.62 12.82 -2.53
N PRO A 38 0.14 13.91 -2.35
CA PRO A 38 1.54 13.95 -2.73
C PRO A 38 2.33 12.78 -2.14
N ALA A 39 3.35 12.34 -2.86
CA ALA A 39 4.29 11.37 -2.34
C ALA A 39 4.86 11.81 -0.99
N PRO A 40 5.05 10.87 -0.04
CA PRO A 40 5.78 11.17 1.17
C PRO A 40 7.17 11.72 0.84
N ALA A 41 7.58 12.81 1.50
CA ALA A 41 8.82 13.52 1.19
C ALA A 41 10.07 12.61 1.18
N TRP A 42 10.10 11.58 2.03
CA TRP A 42 11.19 10.61 2.10
C TRP A 42 11.35 9.74 0.83
N ARG A 43 10.39 9.75 -0.09
CA ARG A 43 10.50 9.07 -1.40
C ARG A 43 11.29 9.87 -2.42
N GLY A 44 11.42 11.19 -2.24
CA GLY A 44 12.20 12.06 -3.14
C GLY A 44 11.63 12.25 -4.54
N PHE A 45 10.34 11.97 -4.77
CA PHE A 45 9.73 12.09 -6.11
C PHE A 45 9.55 13.54 -6.59
N ASP A 46 9.61 14.52 -5.70
CA ASP A 46 9.57 15.95 -6.10
C ASP A 46 10.71 16.30 -7.06
N ALA A 47 11.88 15.67 -6.90
CA ALA A 47 13.03 15.89 -7.76
C ALA A 47 12.86 15.34 -9.19
N THR A 48 11.84 14.50 -9.44
CA THR A 48 11.55 13.91 -10.75
C THR A 48 10.31 14.49 -11.44
N TYR A 49 9.66 15.49 -10.83
CA TYR A 49 8.47 16.12 -11.39
C TYR A 49 8.79 17.04 -12.59
N ASP A 50 8.03 16.90 -13.68
CA ASP A 50 7.96 17.86 -14.78
C ASP A 50 6.51 17.89 -15.29
N PRO A 51 5.83 19.05 -15.32
CA PRO A 51 4.44 19.13 -15.75
C PRO A 51 4.22 18.73 -17.21
N ARG A 52 5.27 18.66 -18.05
CA ARG A 52 5.18 18.25 -19.46
C ARG A 52 5.08 16.73 -19.58
N PRO A 53 3.97 16.18 -20.11
CA PRO A 53 3.87 14.75 -20.37
C PRO A 53 4.96 14.28 -21.35
N GLY A 54 5.63 13.17 -21.02
CA GLY A 54 6.65 12.57 -21.87
C GLY A 54 8.05 13.17 -21.76
N ALA A 55 8.29 14.10 -20.83
CA ALA A 55 9.65 14.57 -20.54
C ALA A 55 10.55 13.40 -20.07
N LEU A 56 11.70 13.23 -20.72
CA LEU A 56 12.59 12.09 -20.50
C LEU A 56 13.08 12.03 -19.04
N GLY A 57 12.89 10.89 -18.39
CA GLY A 57 13.31 10.67 -17.00
C GLY A 57 12.50 11.47 -15.97
N ARG A 58 11.34 12.02 -16.35
CA ARG A 58 10.46 12.81 -15.49
C ARG A 58 9.07 12.19 -15.40
N SER A 59 8.37 12.48 -14.32
CA SER A 59 6.95 12.18 -14.17
C SER A 59 6.14 13.48 -14.16
N CYS A 60 5.02 13.51 -14.87
CA CYS A 60 4.04 14.60 -14.78
C CYS A 60 3.00 14.41 -13.68
N GLN A 61 3.06 13.28 -12.96
CA GLN A 61 2.18 12.95 -11.83
C GLN A 61 3.01 12.37 -10.69
N ILE A 62 2.97 12.99 -9.51
CA ILE A 62 3.68 12.56 -8.30
C ILE A 62 2.74 12.34 -7.11
N GLU A 63 1.44 12.49 -7.34
CA GLU A 63 0.39 12.15 -6.38
C GLU A 63 -0.02 10.70 -6.54
N GLY A 64 -0.49 10.10 -5.46
CA GLY A 64 -0.93 8.71 -5.45
C GLY A 64 -1.57 8.30 -4.13
N GLY A 65 -2.03 7.06 -4.08
CA GLY A 65 -2.47 6.44 -2.84
C GLY A 65 -1.28 5.82 -2.12
N TRP A 66 -0.90 6.40 -0.98
CA TRP A 66 0.27 5.95 -0.21
C TRP A 66 -0.16 5.26 1.09
N LEU A 67 0.39 4.07 1.33
CA LEU A 67 0.27 3.38 2.61
C LEU A 67 1.16 4.05 3.65
N ASP A 68 0.62 4.22 4.84
CA ASP A 68 1.37 4.63 6.01
C ASP A 68 1.94 3.41 6.75
N HIS A 69 2.99 3.62 7.56
CA HIS A 69 3.41 2.65 8.57
C HIS A 69 3.79 1.24 8.05
N LEU A 70 4.37 1.13 6.85
CA LEU A 70 4.80 -0.14 6.22
C LEU A 70 5.82 -0.97 7.04
N ARG A 71 6.36 -0.42 8.14
CA ARG A 71 7.39 -1.05 8.96
C ARG A 71 6.86 -1.59 10.30
N ASP A 72 5.58 -1.36 10.61
CA ASP A 72 5.03 -1.59 11.95
C ASP A 72 4.46 -3.01 12.14
N VAL A 73 4.74 -3.92 11.20
CA VAL A 73 4.35 -5.35 11.28
C VAL A 73 5.22 -6.07 12.31
N ASP A 74 4.59 -6.81 13.23
CA ASP A 74 5.29 -7.65 14.19
C ASP A 74 5.87 -8.89 13.51
N LEU A 75 7.06 -8.75 12.93
CA LEU A 75 7.76 -9.83 12.25
C LEU A 75 8.33 -10.87 13.23
N ALA A 76 8.43 -10.57 14.53
CA ALA A 76 8.87 -11.53 15.53
C ALA A 76 7.82 -12.63 15.75
N ALA A 77 6.53 -12.31 15.60
CA ALA A 77 5.44 -13.28 15.59
C ALA A 77 5.59 -14.35 14.47
N PHE A 78 6.32 -14.01 13.39
CA PHE A 78 6.63 -14.92 12.28
C PHE A 78 8.02 -15.58 12.42
N GLY A 79 8.68 -15.42 13.56
CA GLY A 79 10.00 -16.02 13.83
C GLY A 79 11.17 -15.34 13.12
N LEU A 80 10.97 -14.15 12.52
CA LEU A 80 12.03 -13.40 11.87
C LEU A 80 12.81 -12.57 12.88
N ASN A 81 14.14 -12.67 12.82
CA ASN A 81 15.00 -11.84 13.66
C ASN A 81 15.11 -10.39 13.12
N PRO A 82 15.55 -9.41 13.93
CA PRO A 82 15.58 -8.00 13.51
C PRO A 82 16.40 -7.70 12.25
N ARG A 83 17.46 -8.48 11.96
CA ARG A 83 18.28 -8.30 10.77
C ARG A 83 17.53 -8.75 9.51
N GLU A 84 16.92 -9.93 9.56
CA GLU A 84 16.07 -10.46 8.49
C GLU A 84 14.88 -9.55 8.25
N ALA A 85 14.23 -9.13 9.34
CA ALA A 85 13.13 -8.19 9.31
C ALA A 85 13.50 -6.90 8.58
N THR A 86 14.69 -6.32 8.79
CA THR A 86 15.10 -5.07 8.14
C THR A 86 15.37 -5.24 6.64
N ALA A 87 15.89 -6.40 6.22
CA ALA A 87 16.21 -6.70 4.82
C ALA A 87 14.99 -7.15 3.99
N LEU A 88 13.90 -7.55 4.65
CA LEU A 88 12.70 -8.06 3.98
C LEU A 88 11.99 -6.94 3.19
N ASP A 89 11.65 -7.23 1.93
CA ASP A 89 10.86 -6.33 1.08
C ASP A 89 9.54 -5.94 1.79
N PRO A 90 9.16 -4.64 1.81
CA PRO A 90 7.91 -4.19 2.41
C PRO A 90 6.66 -4.93 1.92
N GLN A 91 6.63 -5.41 0.68
CA GLN A 91 5.51 -6.19 0.13
C GLN A 91 5.36 -7.54 0.82
N HIS A 92 6.47 -8.21 1.15
CA HIS A 92 6.42 -9.47 1.90
C HIS A 92 5.99 -9.23 3.35
N ARG A 93 6.35 -8.09 3.95
CA ARG A 93 5.89 -7.73 5.30
C ARG A 93 4.37 -7.52 5.33
N LEU A 94 3.84 -6.78 4.35
CA LEU A 94 2.40 -6.56 4.23
C LEU A 94 1.60 -7.84 4.00
N LEU A 95 2.20 -8.85 3.34
CA LEU A 95 1.55 -10.14 3.13
C LEU A 95 1.48 -10.98 4.40
N LEU A 96 2.42 -10.77 5.34
CA LEU A 96 2.47 -11.51 6.59
C LEU A 96 1.54 -10.94 7.66
N GLU A 97 1.24 -9.63 7.63
CA GLU A 97 0.25 -8.98 8.52
C GLU A 97 -1.13 -9.66 8.44
#